data_AF-A0A832PP30-F1
#
_entry.id   AF-A0A832PP30-F1
#
_cell.length_a   1.000
_cell.length_b   1.000
_cell.length_c   1.000
_cell.angle_alpha   90.00
_cell.angle_beta   90.00
_cell.angle_gamma   90.00
#
_symmetry.space_group_name_H-M   'P 1'
#
loop_
_entity.id
_entity.type
_entity.pdbx_description
1 polymer ?
#
loop_
_entity_poly.entity_id
_entity_poly.type
_entity_poly.pdbx_seq_one_letter_code
_entity_poly.pdbx_strand_id
1 'polypeptide(L)'
;GSCTDRGRLMYSWRLAMAPPEVLDYVAAHEVAHLAHMDHSPAFWAAVARLCPDYAARRAWLRQHGGALHSWQFRGASMGVEDDAGPGIGRDEIDSAAET
;
A
#
# COMPACT_ATOMS: atom_id res chain seq x y z
N GLY A 1 2.05 -4.26 1.82
CA GLY A 1 2.95 -5.28 1.26
C GLY A 1 2.28 -6.60 1.54
N SER A 2 3.04 -7.69 1.60
CA SER A 2 2.46 -8.94 2.06
C SER A 2 3.48 -9.80 2.80
N CYS A 3 2.97 -10.65 3.69
CA CYS A 3 3.76 -11.59 4.47
C CYS A 3 3.17 -13.00 4.31
N THR A 4 4.02 -13.99 4.05
CA THR A 4 3.59 -15.41 4.05
C THR A 4 3.74 -16.04 5.43
N ASP A 5 3.01 -17.13 5.66
CA ASP A 5 3.15 -18.01 6.82
C ASP A 5 4.57 -18.60 7.00
N ARG A 6 5.37 -18.62 5.93
CA ARG A 6 6.79 -18.99 5.93
C ARG A 6 7.74 -17.81 6.21
N GLY A 7 7.21 -16.66 6.61
CA GLY A 7 7.99 -15.48 6.98
C GLY A 7 8.64 -14.75 5.82
N ARG A 8 8.09 -14.85 4.59
CA ARG A 8 8.57 -14.06 3.45
C ARG A 8 7.80 -12.75 3.38
N LEU A 9 8.54 -11.64 3.38
CA LEU A 9 7.99 -10.29 3.21
C LEU A 9 8.13 -9.84 1.75
N MET A 10 7.08 -9.21 1.24
CA MET A 10 7.02 -8.66 -0.11
C MET A 10 6.52 -7.22 -0.08
N TYR A 11 7.10 -6.39 -0.94
CA TYR A 11 6.77 -4.96 -1.04
C TYR A 11 6.52 -4.57 -2.49
N SER A 12 5.58 -3.65 -2.70
CA SER A 12 5.37 -3.01 -4.01
C SER A 12 6.50 -2.02 -4.26
N TRP A 13 7.12 -2.06 -5.45
CA TRP A 13 8.16 -1.10 -5.84
C TRP A 13 7.66 0.36 -5.78
N ARG A 14 6.35 0.57 -5.95
CA ARG A 14 5.70 1.89 -5.91
C ARG A 14 5.82 2.57 -4.56
N LEU A 15 6.10 1.81 -3.50
CA LEU A 15 6.40 2.39 -2.18
C LEU A 15 7.63 3.30 -2.23
N ALA A 16 8.55 3.14 -3.18
CA ALA A 16 9.67 4.07 -3.36
C ALA A 16 9.24 5.54 -3.58
N MET A 17 7.97 5.80 -3.91
CA MET A 17 7.40 7.14 -4.09
C MET A 17 6.69 7.67 -2.82
N ALA A 18 6.60 6.87 -1.76
CA ALA A 18 5.99 7.28 -0.50
C ALA A 18 7.00 8.01 0.42
N PRO A 19 6.54 8.87 1.34
CA PRO A 19 7.39 9.46 2.37
C PRO A 19 8.10 8.39 3.23
N PRO A 20 9.34 8.63 3.70
CA PRO A 20 10.09 7.66 4.50
C PRO A 20 9.34 7.14 5.74
N GLU A 21 8.65 8.01 6.47
CA GLU A 21 7.88 7.65 7.66
C GLU A 21 6.69 6.72 7.35
N VAL A 22 6.19 6.76 6.12
CA VAL A 22 5.15 5.85 5.63
C VAL A 22 5.76 4.47 5.37
N LEU A 23 7.02 4.41 4.92
CA LEU A 23 7.75 3.16 4.74
C LEU A 23 8.02 2.46 6.06
N ASP A 24 8.37 3.21 7.12
CA ASP A 24 8.56 2.66 8.46
C ASP A 24 7.31 1.94 8.96
N TYR A 25 6.13 2.55 8.73
CA TYR A 25 4.85 1.93 9.04
C TYR A 25 4.60 0.64 8.23
N VAL A 26 4.85 0.66 6.92
CA VAL A 26 4.64 -0.53 6.08
C VAL A 26 5.61 -1.65 6.50
N ALA A 27 6.87 -1.32 6.79
CA ALA A 27 7.84 -2.28 7.29
C ALA A 27 7.40 -2.87 8.64
N ALA A 28 6.96 -2.03 9.59
CA ALA A 28 6.43 -2.46 10.89
C ALA A 28 5.19 -3.36 10.75
N HIS A 29 4.31 -3.06 9.79
CA HIS A 29 3.13 -3.86 9.48
C HIS A 29 3.52 -5.28 9.01
N GLU A 30 4.38 -5.37 7.99
CA GLU A 30 4.81 -6.67 7.46
C GLU A 30 5.63 -7.47 8.48
N VAL A 31 6.46 -6.82 9.30
CA VAL A 31 7.21 -7.49 10.37
C VAL A 31 6.30 -7.99 11.48
N ALA A 32 5.24 -7.26 11.82
CA ALA A 32 4.25 -7.72 12.79
C ALA A 32 3.54 -9.01 12.33
N HIS A 33 3.39 -9.20 11.02
CA HIS A 33 2.84 -10.44 10.47
C HIS A 33 3.69 -11.68 10.75
N LEU A 34 5.00 -11.53 10.96
CA LEU A 34 5.86 -12.66 11.35
C LEU A 34 5.43 -13.30 12.70
N ALA A 35 4.79 -12.52 13.58
CA ALA A 35 4.30 -12.99 14.88
C ALA A 35 2.78 -13.22 14.89
N HIS A 36 2.04 -12.45 14.11
CA HIS A 36 0.58 -12.45 14.09
C HIS A 36 0.06 -12.38 12.65
N MET A 37 -0.33 -13.53 12.08
CA MET A 37 -0.81 -13.64 10.70
C MET A 37 -2.22 -13.07 10.47
N ASP A 38 -2.78 -12.39 11.46
CA ASP A 38 -4.07 -11.70 11.42
C ASP A 38 -3.89 -10.22 11.82
N HIS A 39 -4.97 -9.43 11.76
CA HIS A 39 -5.00 -8.05 12.25
C HIS A 39 -5.64 -7.93 13.63
N SER A 40 -5.39 -8.91 14.51
CA SER A 40 -5.92 -8.93 15.88
C SER A 40 -5.39 -7.78 16.75
N PRO A 41 -5.96 -7.56 17.96
CA PRO A 41 -5.40 -6.58 18.89
C PRO A 41 -3.91 -6.83 19.23
N ALA A 42 -3.46 -8.09 19.26
CA ALA A 42 -2.06 -8.44 19.48
C ALA A 42 -1.17 -7.97 18.32
N PHE A 43 -1.62 -8.14 17.08
CA PHE A 43 -0.96 -7.59 15.90
C PHE A 43 -0.80 -6.06 16.02
N TRP A 44 -1.88 -5.34 16.32
CA TRP A 44 -1.82 -3.88 16.43
C TRP A 44 -0.95 -3.40 17.61
N ALA A 45 -0.89 -4.15 18.70
CA ALA A 45 0.04 -3.88 19.79
C ALA A 45 1.50 -4.07 19.35
N ALA A 46 1.81 -5.06 18.51
CA ALA A 46 3.13 -5.24 17.91
C ALA A 46 3.48 -4.09 16.96
N VAL A 47 2.56 -3.69 16.09
CA VAL A 47 2.75 -2.53 15.20
C VAL A 47 3.00 -1.26 16.01
N ALA A 48 2.20 -0.97 17.04
CA ALA A 48 2.35 0.21 17.88
C ALA A 48 3.69 0.24 18.65
N ARG A 49 4.25 -0.93 18.99
CA ARG A 49 5.59 -1.02 19.58
C ARG A 49 6.69 -0.73 18.58
N LEU A 50 6.54 -1.18 17.34
CA LEU A 50 7.54 -1.01 16.27
C LEU A 50 7.49 0.41 15.67
N CYS A 51 6.30 1.00 15.57
CA CYS A 51 6.02 2.30 14.99
C CYS A 51 4.95 2.99 15.87
N PRO A 52 5.34 3.71 16.94
CA PRO A 52 4.40 4.33 17.88
C PRO A 52 3.42 5.32 17.25
N ASP A 53 3.80 5.88 16.11
CA ASP A 53 3.12 6.91 15.36
C ASP A 53 2.32 6.35 14.16
N TYR A 54 2.19 5.02 14.07
CA TYR A 54 1.60 4.27 12.94
C TYR A 54 0.25 4.79 12.48
N ALA A 55 -0.59 5.28 13.40
CA ALA A 55 -1.96 5.69 13.10
C ALA A 55 -2.00 6.78 12.02
N ALA A 56 -1.11 7.77 12.09
CA ALA A 56 -1.08 8.84 11.08
C ALA A 56 -0.52 8.35 9.74
N ARG A 57 0.40 7.37 9.76
CA ARG A 57 1.08 6.85 8.56
C ARG A 57 0.14 5.93 7.81
N ARG A 58 -0.63 5.12 8.56
CA ARG A 58 -1.79 4.38 8.05
C ARG A 58 -2.84 5.30 7.43
N ALA A 59 -3.16 6.42 8.09
CA ALA A 59 -4.11 7.39 7.55
C ALA A 59 -3.60 7.99 6.24
N TRP A 60 -2.32 8.37 6.17
CA TRP A 60 -1.69 8.85 4.95
C TRP A 60 -1.79 7.81 3.82
N LEU A 61 -1.47 6.54 4.10
CA LEU A 61 -1.55 5.44 3.12
C LEU A 61 -2.97 5.24 2.60
N ARG A 62 -3.98 5.31 3.46
CA ARG A 62 -5.39 5.22 3.03
C ARG A 62 -5.79 6.37 2.11
N GLN A 63 -5.25 7.56 2.35
CA GLN A 63 -5.58 8.76 1.57
C GLN A 63 -4.83 8.84 0.24
N HIS A 64 -3.55 8.45 0.22
CA HIS A 64 -2.65 8.67 -0.92
C HIS A 64 -2.25 7.38 -1.66
N GLY A 65 -2.53 6.20 -1.08
CA GLY A 65 -2.09 4.91 -1.63
C GLY A 65 -2.59 4.67 -3.05
N GLY A 66 -3.84 5.01 -3.35
CA GLY A 66 -4.38 4.90 -4.71
C GLY A 66 -3.58 5.70 -5.75
N ALA A 67 -3.04 6.86 -5.38
CA ALA A 67 -2.22 7.69 -6.27
C ALA A 67 -0.84 7.05 -6.56
N LEU A 68 -0.31 6.24 -5.63
CA LEU A 68 0.91 5.47 -5.89
C LEU A 68 0.68 4.39 -6.96
N HIS A 69 -0.53 3.82 -7.02
CA HIS A 69 -0.91 2.80 -7.99
C HIS A 69 -1.29 3.36 -9.36
N SER A 70 -1.79 4.60 -9.42
CA SER A 70 -2.20 5.25 -10.66
C SER A 70 -1.04 5.78 -11.52
N TRP A 71 0.22 5.51 -11.13
CA TRP A 71 1.38 5.85 -11.96
C TRP A 71 1.33 5.10 -13.30
N GLN A 72 1.08 5.85 -14.37
CA GLN A 72 1.11 5.37 -15.74
C GLN A 72 2.46 5.72 -16.36
N PHE A 73 3.11 4.76 -17.00
CA PHE A 73 4.23 5.06 -17.88
C PHE A 73 3.68 5.87 -19.05
N ARG A 74 3.89 7.19 -19.00
CA ARG A 74 3.53 8.05 -20.11
C ARG A 74 4.45 7.68 -21.27
N GLY A 75 3.94 6.87 -22.20
CA GLY A 75 4.53 6.75 -23.52
C GLY A 75 4.54 8.14 -24.13
N ALA A 76 5.69 8.58 -24.65
CA ALA A 76 5.71 9.72 -25.55
C ALA A 76 4.94 9.30 -26.82
N SER A 77 3.61 9.48 -26.83
CA SER A 77 2.84 9.42 -28.05
C SER A 77 3.06 10.74 -28.78
N MET A 78 3.95 10.71 -29.76
CA MET A 78 3.81 11.57 -30.92
C MET A 78 2.41 11.25 -31.50
N GLY A 79 1.59 12.29 -31.62
CA GLY A 79 0.12 12.17 -31.63
C GLY A 79 -0.47 11.29 -32.73
N VAL A 80 -1.51 10.55 -32.34
CA VAL A 80 -2.62 10.19 -33.21
C VAL A 80 -3.88 10.38 -32.35
N GLU A 81 -4.75 11.30 -32.77
CA GLU A 81 -6.09 11.46 -32.22
C GLU A 81 -6.94 10.25 -32.62
N ASP A 82 -7.68 9.64 -31.68
CA ASP A 82 -9.13 9.44 -31.86
C ASP A 82 -9.83 8.79 -30.65
N ASP A 83 -11.01 9.36 -30.42
CA ASP A 83 -12.30 8.78 -30.02
C ASP A 83 -12.56 8.19 -28.60
N ALA A 84 -13.76 8.51 -28.14
CA ALA A 84 -14.32 8.33 -26.81
C ALA A 84 -14.64 6.86 -26.45
N GLY A 85 -14.52 6.50 -25.16
CA GLY A 85 -14.98 5.21 -24.62
C GLY A 85 -14.97 5.15 -23.09
N PRO A 86 -15.86 4.35 -22.45
CA PRO A 86 -16.63 4.79 -21.29
C PRO A 86 -15.94 4.63 -19.94
N GLY A 87 -16.38 5.45 -18.98
CA GLY A 87 -15.89 5.49 -17.60
C GLY A 87 -16.05 4.16 -16.87
N ILE A 88 -14.95 3.72 -16.26
CA ILE A 88 -14.87 2.49 -15.48
C ILE A 88 -15.36 2.79 -14.04
N GLY A 89 -16.26 1.95 -13.55
CA GLY A 89 -16.98 2.08 -12.29
C GLY A 89 -16.10 2.10 -11.04
N ARG A 90 -16.66 2.68 -9.96
CA ARG A 90 -15.99 3.05 -8.70
C ARG A 90 -15.74 1.89 -7.71
N ASP A 91 -15.78 0.64 -8.14
CA ASP A 91 -15.91 -0.48 -7.20
C ASP A 91 -14.62 -1.27 -6.92
N GLU A 92 -13.43 -0.74 -7.26
CA GLU A 92 -12.16 -1.49 -7.17
C GLU A 92 -11.08 -0.79 -6.32
N ILE A 93 -11.46 -0.17 -5.19
CA ILE A 93 -10.53 0.58 -4.31
C ILE A 93 -10.30 -0.11 -2.95
N ASP A 94 -11.03 -1.18 -2.61
CA ASP A 94 -10.90 -1.83 -1.30
C ASP A 94 -9.81 -2.92 -1.21
N SER A 95 -9.24 -3.39 -2.33
CA SER A 95 -8.36 -4.59 -2.31
C SER A 95 -6.85 -4.31 -2.21
N ALA A 96 -6.39 -3.09 -2.51
CA ALA A 96 -4.95 -2.80 -2.60
C ALA A 96 -4.24 -2.56 -1.25
N ALA A 97 -4.98 -2.58 -0.13
CA ALA A 97 -4.43 -2.42 1.21
C ALA A 97 -4.40 -3.71 2.06
N GLU A 98 -4.96 -4.82 1.57
CA GLU A 98 -5.20 -6.03 2.38
C GLU A 98 -4.79 -7.36 1.69
N THR A 99 -3.87 -7.36 0.74
CA THR A 99 -3.22 -8.61 0.29
C THR A 99 -1.70 -8.53 0.22
#